data_AF-A0A535L6A1-F1
#
_entry.id   AF-A0A535L6A1-F1
#
_cell.length_a   1.000
_cell.length_b   1.000
_cell.length_c   1.000
_cell.angle_alpha   90.00
_cell.angle_beta   90.00
_cell.angle_gamma   90.00
#
_symmetry.space_group_name_H-M   'P 1'
#
loop_
_entity.id
_entity.type
_entity.pdbx_description
1 polymer ?
#
loop_
_entity_poly.entity_id
_entity_poly.type
_entity_poly.pdbx_seq_one_letter_code
_entity_poly.pdbx_strand_id
1 'polypeptide(L)'
;MLDRGYLNGSLEESTLDYFAQSKDGTVWYFGEFTSQIHNGKVIGHVGSWVSGKNGALPGIIMEAHPRVGDTYNQENAAPVAEDAGSVLTKTASISVPFGTFKHSVLKTKDFSHIDTEVENKYYIRGVGLARAETRGSISTDFEDLLIVIAG
;
A
#
# COMPACT_ATOMS: atom_id res chain seq x y z
N MET A 1 10.58 3.94 -0.18
CA MET A 1 10.07 4.14 -1.54
C MET A 1 9.32 5.46 -1.54
N LEU A 2 9.29 6.20 -2.64
CA LEU A 2 8.55 7.46 -2.68
C LEU A 2 7.18 7.19 -3.31
N ASP A 3 6.13 7.48 -2.57
CA ASP A 3 4.75 7.48 -3.05
C ASP A 3 4.19 8.91 -3.10
N ARG A 4 3.23 9.13 -4.00
CA ARG A 4 2.60 10.44 -4.25
C ARG A 4 1.10 10.29 -4.50
N GLY A 5 0.31 10.86 -3.61
CA GLY A 5 -1.14 10.96 -3.75
C GLY A 5 -1.56 12.23 -4.49
N TYR A 6 -2.46 12.09 -5.48
CA TYR A 6 -2.98 13.20 -6.26
C TYR A 6 -4.50 13.29 -6.18
N LEU A 7 -5.05 14.42 -5.78
CA LEU A 7 -6.48 14.69 -5.88
C LEU A 7 -6.76 15.65 -7.02
N ASN A 8 -7.56 15.24 -8.02
CA ASN A 8 -7.91 16.04 -9.19
C ASN A 8 -6.69 16.63 -9.92
N GLY A 9 -5.57 15.90 -9.94
CA GLY A 9 -4.31 16.31 -10.57
C GLY A 9 -3.43 17.25 -9.72
N SER A 10 -3.88 17.63 -8.52
CA SER A 10 -3.05 18.33 -7.52
C SER A 10 -2.33 17.33 -6.64
N LEU A 11 -1.03 17.53 -6.39
CA LEU A 11 -0.28 16.73 -5.42
C LEU A 11 -0.76 17.09 -4.02
N GLU A 12 -1.43 16.17 -3.35
CA GLU A 12 -1.94 16.37 -1.99
C GLU A 12 -1.09 15.64 -0.95
N GLU A 13 -0.33 14.62 -1.35
CA GLU A 13 0.52 13.88 -0.42
C GLU A 13 1.83 13.40 -1.07
N SER A 14 2.90 13.40 -0.28
CA SER A 14 4.16 12.75 -0.64
C SER A 14 4.68 11.96 0.55
N THR A 15 4.87 10.66 0.36
CA THR A 15 5.18 9.71 1.43
C THR A 15 6.49 8.98 1.13
N LEU A 16 7.36 8.88 2.13
CA LEU A 16 8.57 8.09 2.05
C LEU A 16 8.42 6.83 2.92
N ASP A 17 8.16 5.71 2.26
CA ASP A 17 7.95 4.41 2.90
C ASP A 17 9.27 3.70 3.21
N TYR A 18 9.33 3.00 4.33
CA TYR A 18 10.49 2.21 4.74
C TYR A 18 10.17 0.72 4.64
N PHE A 19 10.62 0.08 3.56
CA PHE A 19 10.45 -1.36 3.38
C PHE A 19 11.77 -2.13 3.55
N ALA A 20 11.67 -3.39 3.94
CA ALA A 20 12.75 -4.36 3.75
C ALA A 20 12.20 -5.73 3.34
N GLN A 21 12.89 -6.44 2.46
CA GLN A 21 12.50 -7.79 2.05
C GLN A 21 13.37 -8.83 2.75
N SER A 22 12.74 -9.81 3.40
CA SER A 22 13.44 -10.97 3.97
C SER A 22 13.79 -12.00 2.90
N LYS A 23 14.72 -12.90 3.22
CA LYS A 23 15.24 -13.93 2.28
C LYS A 23 14.18 -14.89 1.75
N ASP A 24 13.09 -15.06 2.48
CA ASP A 24 11.94 -15.87 2.07
C ASP A 24 11.02 -15.14 1.08
N GLY A 25 11.22 -13.84 0.85
CA GLY A 25 10.45 -13.01 -0.06
C GLY A 25 9.42 -12.09 0.62
N THR A 26 9.22 -12.22 1.94
CA THR A 26 8.25 -11.38 2.69
C THR A 26 8.74 -9.93 2.71
N VAL A 27 7.86 -9.00 2.38
CA VAL A 27 8.16 -7.56 2.41
C VAL A 27 7.57 -6.96 3.68
N TRP A 28 8.47 -6.48 4.54
CA TRP A 28 8.16 -5.82 5.80
C TRP A 28 8.02 -4.32 5.61
N TYR A 29 7.09 -3.72 6.34
CA TYR A 29 6.87 -2.28 6.40
C TYR A 29 7.26 -1.74 7.77
N PHE A 30 8.25 -0.84 7.76
CA PHE A 30 8.85 -0.27 8.97
C PHE A 30 8.37 1.16 9.25
N GLY A 31 7.47 1.69 8.44
CA GLY A 31 6.84 3.00 8.62
C GLY A 31 7.05 3.96 7.47
N GLU A 32 6.56 5.17 7.67
CA GLU A 32 6.48 6.22 6.67
C GLU A 32 6.83 7.58 7.25
N PHE A 33 7.36 8.42 6.36
CA PHE A 33 7.35 9.85 6.55
C PHE A 33 6.45 10.51 5.50
N THR A 34 5.27 10.91 5.94
CA THR A 34 4.18 11.45 5.12
C THR A 34 4.21 12.96 5.18
N SER A 35 4.02 13.62 4.04
CA SER A 35 3.90 15.07 3.93
C SER A 35 2.60 15.42 3.23
N GLN A 36 1.69 16.04 3.98
CA GLN A 36 0.44 16.56 3.46
C GLN A 36 0.72 17.89 2.79
N ILE A 37 0.24 18.05 1.56
CA ILE A 37 0.52 19.18 0.68
C ILE A 37 -0.80 19.85 0.32
N HIS A 38 -0.87 21.16 0.48
CA HIS A 38 -2.00 21.95 0.01
C HIS A 38 -1.51 23.18 -0.74
N ASN A 39 -2.00 23.37 -1.97
CA ASN A 39 -1.56 24.44 -2.87
C ASN A 39 -0.01 24.50 -3.01
N GLY A 40 0.62 23.33 -3.13
CA GLY A 40 2.07 23.20 -3.30
C GLY A 40 2.92 23.48 -2.07
N LYS A 41 2.32 23.60 -0.87
CA LYS A 41 3.04 23.79 0.40
C LYS A 41 2.77 22.62 1.33
N VAL A 42 3.82 22.15 2.01
CA VAL A 42 3.68 21.18 3.10
C VAL A 42 2.93 21.84 4.25
N ILE A 43 1.83 21.23 4.67
CA ILE A 43 0.98 21.69 5.77
C ILE A 43 1.08 20.82 7.02
N GLY A 44 1.66 19.62 6.91
CA GLY A 44 1.79 18.71 8.03
C GLY A 44 2.46 17.39 7.68
N HIS A 45 2.68 16.59 8.72
CA HIS A 45 3.26 15.25 8.64
C HIS A 45 2.41 14.21 9.36
N VAL A 46 1.09 14.46 9.47
CA VAL A 46 0.16 13.53 10.10
C VAL A 46 0.15 12.22 9.31
N GLY A 47 0.01 11.09 10.01
CA GLY A 47 0.17 9.75 9.43
C GLY A 47 1.58 9.17 9.64
N SER A 48 2.61 10.01 9.68
CA SER A 48 4.01 9.54 9.80
C SER A 48 4.25 8.69 11.06
N TRP A 49 4.83 7.51 10.86
CA TRP A 49 5.23 6.61 11.93
C TRP A 49 6.51 5.85 11.57
N VAL A 50 7.20 5.30 12.58
CA VAL A 50 8.37 4.43 12.32
C VAL A 50 8.49 3.39 13.41
N SER A 51 8.71 2.14 12.99
CA SER A 51 8.93 1.00 13.86
C SER A 51 10.01 1.30 14.92
N GLY A 52 9.74 0.90 16.16
CA GLY A 52 10.62 1.10 17.31
C GLY A 52 10.48 2.48 17.98
N LYS A 53 9.64 3.38 17.47
CA LYS A 53 9.27 4.63 18.17
C LYS A 53 7.84 4.57 18.66
N ASN A 54 7.58 5.11 19.85
CA ASN A 54 6.24 5.25 20.43
C ASN A 54 5.43 3.93 20.48
N GLY A 55 6.12 2.79 20.61
CA GLY A 55 5.48 1.47 20.62
C GLY A 55 5.11 0.92 19.25
N ALA A 56 5.41 1.64 18.15
CA ALA A 56 5.12 1.17 16.81
C ALA A 56 5.93 -0.09 16.45
N LEU A 57 5.28 -1.06 15.82
CA LEU A 57 5.89 -2.31 15.37
C LEU A 57 5.78 -2.42 13.84
N PRO A 58 6.74 -3.07 13.17
CA PRO A 58 6.66 -3.28 11.73
C PRO A 58 5.57 -4.29 11.39
N GLY A 59 4.94 -4.13 10.23
CA GLY A 59 3.99 -5.08 9.67
C GLY A 59 4.50 -5.71 8.37
N ILE A 60 3.63 -6.46 7.71
CA ILE A 60 3.88 -7.10 6.42
C ILE A 60 3.09 -6.33 5.37
N ILE A 61 3.76 -5.74 4.37
CA ILE A 61 3.06 -5.12 3.23
C ILE A 61 2.73 -6.14 2.14
N MET A 62 3.55 -7.20 2.03
CA MET A 62 3.37 -8.28 1.07
C MET A 62 3.95 -9.59 1.61
N GLU A 63 3.12 -10.63 1.67
CA GLU A 63 3.56 -11.98 2.02
C GLU A 63 4.42 -12.58 0.90
N ALA A 64 5.40 -13.42 1.25
CA ALA A 64 6.16 -14.19 0.27
C ALA A 64 5.26 -15.13 -0.56
N HIS A 65 4.27 -15.73 0.09
CA HIS A 65 3.45 -16.80 -0.45
C HIS A 65 1.97 -16.58 -0.11
N PRO A 66 1.35 -15.51 -0.65
CA PRO A 66 0.00 -15.12 -0.27
C PRO A 66 -1.00 -16.23 -0.64
N ARG A 67 -1.95 -16.50 0.25
CA ARG A 67 -3.05 -17.45 0.07
C ARG A 67 -4.37 -16.72 0.25
N VAL A 68 -5.36 -17.13 -0.52
CA VAL A 68 -6.70 -16.54 -0.43
C VAL A 68 -7.25 -16.74 0.99
N GLY A 69 -7.68 -15.64 1.61
CA GLY A 69 -8.16 -15.62 2.99
C GLY A 69 -7.11 -15.27 4.04
N ASP A 70 -5.83 -15.14 3.67
CA ASP A 70 -4.81 -14.60 4.58
C ASP A 70 -5.16 -13.15 4.96
N THR A 71 -4.95 -12.80 6.23
CA THR A 71 -5.09 -11.45 6.79
C THR A 71 -3.84 -11.15 7.61
N TYR A 72 -3.28 -9.94 7.44
CA TYR A 72 -2.04 -9.53 8.08
C TYR A 72 -2.07 -8.04 8.40
N ASN A 73 -1.37 -7.63 9.46
CA ASN A 73 -1.20 -6.22 9.79
C ASN A 73 -0.08 -5.63 8.95
N GLN A 74 -0.35 -4.51 8.29
CA GLN A 74 0.61 -3.70 7.53
C GLN A 74 1.28 -2.67 8.44
N GLU A 75 0.51 -2.08 9.36
CA GLU A 75 0.95 -1.04 10.27
C GLU A 75 0.44 -1.32 11.69
N ASN A 76 1.28 -1.03 12.68
CA ASN A 76 0.96 -1.25 14.09
C ASN A 76 1.43 -0.05 14.91
N ALA A 77 0.83 1.12 14.71
CA ALA A 77 1.28 2.40 15.24
C ALA A 77 0.12 3.22 15.85
N ALA A 78 -0.71 2.58 16.69
CA ALA A 78 -1.84 3.25 17.34
C ALA A 78 -1.42 4.52 18.12
N PRO A 79 -2.20 5.62 18.08
CA PRO A 79 -3.43 5.81 17.30
C PRO A 79 -3.18 6.43 15.91
N VAL A 80 -1.94 6.40 15.43
CA VAL A 80 -1.53 7.09 14.19
C VAL A 80 -1.94 6.29 12.96
N ALA A 81 -1.66 4.98 12.98
CA ALA A 81 -1.84 4.11 11.82
C ALA A 81 -2.02 2.65 12.28
N GLU A 82 -3.06 1.97 11.81
CA GLU A 82 -3.39 0.58 12.17
C GLU A 82 -3.99 -0.17 10.98
N ASP A 83 -3.25 -0.17 9.87
CA ASP A 83 -3.69 -0.77 8.62
C ASP A 83 -3.38 -2.26 8.50
N ALA A 84 -4.23 -2.95 7.76
CA ALA A 84 -4.19 -4.39 7.54
C ALA A 84 -4.59 -4.74 6.10
N GLY A 85 -3.99 -5.82 5.60
CA GLY A 85 -4.27 -6.39 4.30
C GLY A 85 -5.02 -7.72 4.42
N SER A 86 -5.79 -8.06 3.39
CA SER A 86 -6.37 -9.39 3.21
C SER A 86 -6.33 -9.86 1.78
N VAL A 87 -5.88 -11.08 1.54
CA VAL A 87 -5.76 -11.65 0.19
C VAL A 87 -7.12 -12.11 -0.31
N LEU A 88 -7.64 -11.44 -1.34
CA LEU A 88 -8.96 -11.75 -1.91
C LEU A 88 -8.90 -12.82 -3.00
N THR A 89 -7.92 -12.72 -3.91
CA THR A 89 -7.75 -13.69 -5.01
C THR A 89 -6.35 -13.57 -5.62
N LYS A 90 -5.88 -14.65 -6.26
CA LYS A 90 -4.62 -14.68 -7.03
C LYS A 90 -4.84 -14.72 -8.53
N THR A 91 -6.10 -14.68 -8.97
CA THR A 91 -6.51 -14.88 -10.36
C THR A 91 -7.38 -13.73 -10.86
N ALA A 92 -7.16 -12.52 -10.34
CA ALA A 92 -7.80 -11.33 -10.88
C ALA A 92 -7.29 -11.04 -12.31
N SER A 93 -8.04 -10.19 -13.01
CA SER A 93 -7.68 -9.69 -14.33
C SER A 93 -7.79 -8.17 -14.34
N ILE A 94 -6.77 -7.47 -14.83
CA ILE A 94 -6.76 -6.01 -14.97
C ILE A 94 -6.18 -5.59 -16.32
N SER A 95 -6.58 -4.42 -16.78
CA SER A 95 -5.93 -3.69 -17.88
C SER A 95 -5.33 -2.41 -17.33
N VAL A 96 -4.05 -2.20 -17.60
CA VAL A 96 -3.25 -1.03 -17.23
C VAL A 96 -2.56 -0.49 -18.49
N PRO A 97 -2.02 0.74 -18.51
CA PRO A 97 -1.50 1.36 -19.73
C PRO A 97 -0.45 0.53 -20.49
N PHE A 98 0.34 -0.28 -19.79
CA PHE A 98 1.39 -1.12 -20.38
C PHE A 98 0.96 -2.55 -20.71
N GLY A 99 -0.30 -2.93 -20.49
CA GLY A 99 -0.78 -4.27 -20.87
C GLY A 99 -2.05 -4.74 -20.18
N THR A 100 -2.49 -5.93 -20.56
CA THR A 100 -3.62 -6.63 -19.93
C THR A 100 -3.14 -7.95 -19.35
N PHE A 101 -3.46 -8.16 -18.07
CA PHE A 101 -3.06 -9.33 -17.30
C PHE A 101 -4.32 -10.10 -16.94
N LYS A 102 -4.42 -11.36 -17.38
CA LYS A 102 -5.62 -12.19 -17.20
C LYS A 102 -5.33 -13.35 -16.28
N HIS A 103 -6.14 -13.50 -15.24
CA HIS A 103 -6.09 -14.62 -14.29
C HIS A 103 -4.72 -14.82 -13.62
N SER A 104 -3.94 -13.76 -13.48
CA SER A 104 -2.55 -13.81 -12.98
C SER A 104 -2.21 -12.66 -12.04
N VAL A 105 -3.23 -11.96 -11.54
CA VAL A 105 -3.08 -10.78 -10.68
C VAL A 105 -3.52 -11.11 -9.27
N LEU A 106 -2.66 -10.81 -8.30
CA LEU A 106 -2.98 -10.84 -6.89
C LEU A 106 -3.84 -9.63 -6.57
N LYS A 107 -4.97 -9.85 -5.90
CA LYS A 107 -5.84 -8.80 -5.40
C LYS A 107 -5.91 -8.89 -3.88
N THR A 108 -5.63 -7.79 -3.20
CA THR A 108 -5.84 -7.63 -1.76
C THR A 108 -6.99 -6.66 -1.49
N LYS A 109 -7.50 -6.73 -0.27
CA LYS A 109 -8.28 -5.68 0.36
C LYS A 109 -7.41 -5.06 1.44
N ASP A 110 -7.20 -3.76 1.38
CA ASP A 110 -6.50 -3.01 2.40
C ASP A 110 -7.54 -2.22 3.20
N PHE A 111 -7.39 -2.17 4.51
CA PHE A 111 -8.36 -1.56 5.43
C PHE A 111 -7.68 -1.17 6.74
N SER A 112 -8.31 -0.28 7.50
CA SER A 112 -7.78 0.17 8.79
C SER A 112 -8.61 -0.33 9.97
N HIS A 113 -7.99 -0.50 11.12
CA HIS A 113 -8.68 -0.72 12.40
C HIS A 113 -9.21 0.57 13.02
N ILE A 114 -8.74 1.73 12.55
CA ILE A 114 -9.07 3.06 13.10
C ILE A 114 -9.69 4.01 12.06
N ASP A 115 -9.70 3.64 10.78
CA ASP A 115 -10.42 4.32 9.70
C ASP A 115 -11.45 3.36 9.04
N THR A 116 -12.42 3.93 8.35
CA THR A 116 -13.46 3.27 7.56
C THR A 116 -13.10 3.07 6.09
N GLU A 117 -12.04 3.72 5.60
CA GLU A 117 -11.61 3.57 4.21
C GLU A 117 -11.17 2.13 3.90
N VAL A 118 -11.49 1.69 2.68
CA VAL A 118 -11.17 0.35 2.19
C VAL A 118 -10.72 0.45 0.75
N GLU A 119 -9.60 -0.19 0.44
CA GLU A 119 -9.07 -0.24 -0.90
C GLU A 119 -8.98 -1.66 -1.43
N ASN A 120 -9.07 -1.81 -2.74
CA ASN A 120 -8.58 -3.00 -3.41
C ASN A 120 -7.26 -2.69 -4.12
N LYS A 121 -6.19 -3.40 -3.76
CA LYS A 121 -4.89 -3.30 -4.44
C LYS A 121 -4.63 -4.49 -5.34
N TYR A 122 -4.03 -4.26 -6.49
CA TYR A 122 -3.79 -5.26 -7.54
C TYR A 122 -2.31 -5.34 -7.88
N TYR A 123 -1.71 -6.51 -7.67
CA TYR A 123 -0.28 -6.73 -7.83
C TYR A 123 0.01 -7.69 -8.99
N ILE A 124 0.96 -7.29 -9.83
CA ILE A 124 1.49 -8.10 -10.94
C ILE A 124 2.87 -8.62 -10.54
N ARG A 125 3.06 -9.94 -10.65
CA ARG A 125 4.35 -10.57 -10.37
C ARG A 125 5.47 -10.01 -11.25
N GLY A 126 6.58 -9.60 -10.63
CA GLY A 126 7.71 -8.97 -11.32
C GLY A 126 7.54 -7.48 -11.62
N VAL A 127 6.39 -6.88 -11.28
CA VAL A 127 6.12 -5.45 -11.42
C VAL A 127 5.87 -4.79 -10.06
N GLY A 128 5.01 -5.40 -9.23
CA GLY A 128 4.57 -4.81 -7.97
C GLY A 128 3.10 -4.37 -8.05
N LEU A 129 2.74 -3.32 -7.32
CA LEU A 129 1.39 -2.75 -7.39
C LEU A 129 1.17 -2.16 -8.78
N ALA A 130 0.04 -2.48 -9.38
CA ALA A 130 -0.33 -2.01 -10.71
C ALA A 130 -1.58 -1.15 -10.70
N ARG A 131 -2.39 -1.24 -9.63
CA ARG A 131 -3.63 -0.47 -9.47
C ARG A 131 -4.08 -0.50 -8.00
N ALA A 132 -4.54 0.64 -7.50
CA ALA A 132 -5.35 0.76 -6.29
C ALA A 132 -6.76 1.25 -6.65
N GLU A 133 -7.76 0.85 -5.88
CA GLU A 133 -9.15 1.27 -6.03
C GLU A 133 -9.77 1.45 -4.63
N THR A 134 -9.88 2.69 -4.17
CA THR A 134 -10.63 3.01 -2.96
C THR A 134 -12.12 2.78 -3.17
N ARG A 135 -12.78 2.06 -2.27
CA ARG A 135 -14.22 1.81 -2.36
C ARG A 135 -14.99 3.06 -1.95
N GLY A 136 -15.65 3.69 -2.92
CA GLY A 136 -16.58 4.80 -2.68
C GLY A 136 -16.07 6.16 -3.10
N SER A 137 -14.79 6.29 -3.48
CA SER A 137 -14.27 7.44 -4.21
C SER A 137 -14.31 7.15 -5.72
N ILE A 138 -14.39 8.22 -6.53
CA ILE A 138 -14.31 8.15 -8.00
C ILE A 138 -12.85 8.35 -8.46
N SER A 139 -11.89 8.50 -7.54
CA SER A 139 -10.47 8.58 -7.88
C SER A 139 -9.94 7.18 -8.21
N THR A 140 -9.25 7.07 -9.34
CA THR A 140 -8.32 5.98 -9.57
C THR A 140 -6.96 6.55 -9.22
N ASP A 141 -6.51 6.31 -8.00
CA ASP A 141 -5.18 6.70 -7.60
C ASP A 141 -4.18 5.73 -8.23
N PHE A 142 -3.29 6.30 -9.03
CA PHE A 142 -2.16 5.58 -9.59
C PHE A 142 -1.00 5.74 -8.61
N GLU A 143 -0.88 4.80 -7.68
CA GLU A 143 0.30 4.69 -6.83
C GLU A 143 1.46 4.11 -7.65
N ASP A 144 2.59 4.83 -7.72
CA ASP A 144 3.83 4.35 -8.35
C ASP A 144 4.58 3.39 -7.38
N LEU A 145 3.92 2.31 -6.95
CA LEU A 145 4.48 1.40 -5.94
C LEU A 145 5.21 0.23 -6.63
N LEU A 146 6.46 0.48 -7.00
CA LEU A 146 7.36 -0.50 -7.63
C LEU A 146 8.01 -1.39 -6.56
N ILE A 147 7.22 -2.26 -5.93
CA ILE A 147 7.78 -3.38 -5.16
C ILE A 147 8.20 -4.46 -6.16
N VAL A 148 9.48 -4.48 -6.51
CA VAL A 148 10.08 -5.57 -7.28
C VAL A 148 10.07 -6.82 -6.40
N ILE A 149 9.08 -7.69 -6.61
CA ILE A 149 9.08 -9.05 -6.06
C ILE A 149 10.16 -9.83 -6.82
N ALA A 150 11.38 -9.87 -6.30
CA ALA A 150 12.41 -10.79 -6.77
C ALA A 150 12.24 -12.13 -6.03
N GLY A 151 11.78 -13.16 -6.76
CA GLY A 151 11.62 -14.53 -6.27
C GLY A 151 10.57 -15.32 -7.04
#